data_AF-H3C745-F1
#
_entry.id   AF-H3C745-F1
#
_cell.length_a   1.000
_cell.length_b   1.000
_cell.length_c   1.000
_cell.angle_alpha   90.00
_cell.angle_beta   90.00
_cell.angle_gamma   90.00
#
_symmetry.space_group_name_H-M   'P 1'
#
loop_
_entity.id
_entity.type
_entity.pdbx_description
1 polymer ?
#
loop_
_entity_poly.entity_id
_entity_poly.type
_entity_poly.pdbx_seq_one_letter_code
_entity_poly.pdbx_strand_id
1 'polypeptide(L)'
;TCGPSAQSRSPLREKERGSGAALSNEEKIALYRISFKQSFAEMNHGSSEWKTVVGGMFFLFGLTGLVVLWQRKYVYGPVPHTFDPEYKEKELQRMLDMRINPVHAPSAKWDYEHKQWKK
;
A
#
# COMPACT_ATOMS: atom_id res chain seq x y z
N THR A 1 -20.74 4.85 21.49
CA THR A 1 -20.49 5.34 22.86
C THR A 1 -20.93 6.79 22.94
N CYS A 2 -22.08 7.03 23.56
CA CYS A 2 -22.66 8.36 23.76
C CYS A 2 -21.85 9.15 24.79
N GLY A 3 -21.56 10.41 24.49
CA GLY A 3 -21.05 11.38 25.47
C GLY A 3 -20.98 12.80 24.89
N PRO A 4 -21.32 13.86 25.64
CA PRO A 4 -22.22 13.96 26.78
C PRO A 4 -23.61 14.44 26.35
N SER A 5 -24.65 13.76 26.81
CA SER A 5 -26.07 14.12 26.63
C SER A 5 -26.52 15.23 27.61
N ALA A 6 -25.70 16.26 27.83
CA ALA A 6 -25.89 17.23 28.90
C ALA A 6 -26.11 18.69 28.43
N GLN A 7 -26.84 18.90 27.33
CA GLN A 7 -27.43 20.22 27.02
C GLN A 7 -28.85 20.03 26.46
N SER A 8 -29.70 19.35 27.22
CA SER A 8 -31.07 19.04 26.78
C SER A 8 -32.05 20.22 26.88
N ARG A 9 -31.65 21.44 27.31
CA ARG A 9 -32.59 22.58 27.39
C ARG A 9 -31.94 23.97 27.59
N SER A 10 -31.07 24.40 26.69
CA SER A 10 -30.57 25.77 26.70
C SER A 10 -31.63 26.72 26.09
N PRO A 11 -31.91 27.91 26.65
CA PRO A 11 -32.90 28.88 26.13
C PRO A 11 -32.63 29.30 24.66
N LEU A 12 -31.43 28.99 24.16
CA LEU A 12 -31.01 29.12 22.76
C LEU A 12 -31.82 28.26 21.78
N ARG A 13 -32.22 27.03 22.14
CA ARG A 13 -33.06 26.15 21.28
C ARG A 13 -34.50 26.66 21.17
N GLU A 14 -35.02 27.30 22.21
CA GLU A 14 -36.36 27.92 22.20
C GLU A 14 -36.36 29.22 21.36
N LYS A 15 -35.30 30.03 21.46
CA LYS A 15 -35.05 31.16 20.54
C LYS A 15 -34.87 30.71 19.08
N GLU A 16 -34.25 29.55 18.83
CA GLU A 16 -34.03 29.00 17.49
C GLU A 16 -35.35 28.61 16.78
N ARG A 17 -36.38 28.18 17.53
CA ARG A 17 -37.75 27.97 17.01
C ARG A 17 -38.50 29.28 16.69
N GLY A 18 -38.02 30.42 17.19
CA GLY A 18 -38.57 31.75 16.95
C GLY A 18 -37.93 32.46 15.75
N SER A 19 -37.95 33.80 15.75
CA SER A 19 -37.39 34.60 14.65
C SER A 19 -35.86 34.45 14.55
N GLY A 20 -35.39 33.74 13.51
CA GLY A 20 -33.96 33.56 13.22
C GLY A 20 -33.16 34.86 12.98
N ALA A 21 -33.85 36.00 12.86
CA ALA A 21 -33.23 37.32 12.72
C ALA A 21 -32.73 37.92 14.06
N ALA A 22 -33.18 37.39 15.21
CA ALA A 22 -32.84 37.93 16.53
C ALA A 22 -31.61 37.28 17.20
N LEU A 23 -30.99 36.28 16.58
CA LEU A 23 -29.80 35.62 17.13
C LEU A 23 -28.50 36.38 16.80
N SER A 24 -27.68 36.60 17.83
CA SER A 24 -26.32 37.13 17.66
C SER A 24 -25.41 36.11 16.95
N ASN A 25 -24.30 36.57 16.37
CA ASN A 25 -23.33 35.70 15.71
C ASN A 25 -22.73 34.65 16.66
N GLU A 26 -22.55 35.00 17.93
CA GLU A 26 -22.01 34.11 18.97
C GLU A 26 -23.00 33.00 19.32
N GLU A 27 -24.30 33.33 19.40
CA GLU A 27 -25.37 32.35 19.66
C GLU A 27 -25.48 31.32 18.52
N LYS A 28 -25.30 31.76 17.27
CA LYS A 28 -25.28 30.87 16.09
C LYS A 28 -24.09 29.91 16.10
N ILE A 29 -22.90 30.38 16.49
CA ILE A 29 -21.70 29.53 16.61
C ILE A 29 -21.87 28.51 17.74
N ALA A 30 -22.45 28.92 18.87
CA ALA A 30 -22.73 28.01 19.98
C ALA A 30 -23.74 26.92 19.57
N LEU A 31 -24.83 27.28 18.88
CA LEU A 31 -25.81 26.33 18.33
C LEU A 31 -25.19 25.35 17.32
N TYR A 32 -24.27 25.84 16.48
CA TYR A 32 -23.54 25.00 15.53
C TYR A 32 -22.66 23.96 16.24
N ARG A 33 -21.90 24.36 17.28
CA ARG A 33 -21.07 23.45 18.09
C ARG A 33 -21.87 22.47 18.96
N ILE A 34 -23.09 22.84 19.38
CA ILE A 34 -24.00 21.94 20.10
C ILE A 34 -24.59 20.88 19.14
N SER A 35 -24.89 21.27 17.91
CA SER A 35 -25.50 20.37 16.91
C SER A 35 -24.47 19.48 16.19
N PHE A 36 -23.25 19.99 15.98
CA PHE A 36 -22.17 19.29 15.29
C PHE A 36 -20.89 19.34 16.12
N LYS A 37 -20.33 18.17 16.44
CA LYS A 37 -19.08 18.06 17.21
C LYS A 37 -17.84 18.58 16.45
N GLN A 38 -17.86 18.51 15.12
CA GLN A 38 -16.76 18.92 14.25
C GLN A 38 -17.29 19.71 13.06
N SER A 39 -16.54 20.73 12.63
CA SER A 39 -16.84 21.45 11.39
C SER A 39 -16.42 20.64 10.16
N PHE A 40 -16.94 20.99 8.97
CA PHE A 40 -16.49 20.35 7.72
C PHE A 40 -14.97 20.48 7.49
N ALA A 41 -14.37 21.59 7.93
CA ALA A 41 -12.92 21.79 7.84
C ALA A 41 -12.12 20.88 8.79
N GLU A 42 -12.64 20.62 9.99
CA GLU A 42 -12.04 19.70 10.96
C GLU A 42 -12.20 18.24 10.51
N MET A 43 -13.32 17.90 9.87
CA MET A 43 -13.57 16.56 9.35
C MET A 43 -12.76 16.25 8.08
N ASN A 44 -12.52 17.26 7.23
CA ASN A 44 -11.65 17.14 6.05
C ASN A 44 -10.17 17.39 6.34
N HIS A 45 -9.78 17.60 7.60
CA HIS A 45 -8.38 17.75 7.95
C HIS A 45 -7.66 16.43 7.68
N GLY A 46 -6.76 16.43 6.70
CA GLY A 46 -6.01 15.24 6.31
C GLY A 46 -5.17 14.69 7.45
N SER A 47 -5.17 13.37 7.61
CA SER A 47 -4.35 12.70 8.63
C SER A 47 -2.96 12.35 8.06
N SER A 48 -1.95 12.42 8.92
CA SER A 48 -0.55 12.05 8.57
C SER A 48 -0.29 10.54 8.69
N GLU A 49 -1.34 9.74 8.93
CA GLU A 49 -1.30 8.29 9.17
C GLU A 49 -0.57 7.53 8.06
N TRP A 50 -0.68 7.99 6.81
CA TRP A 50 -0.03 7.36 5.66
C TRP A 50 1.49 7.23 5.82
N LYS A 51 2.14 8.18 6.50
CA LYS A 51 3.59 8.14 6.76
C LYS A 51 3.96 6.98 7.67
N THR A 52 3.15 6.75 8.70
CA THR A 52 3.34 5.65 9.65
C THR A 52 3.07 4.31 8.97
N VAL A 53 2.04 4.22 8.14
CA VAL A 53 1.72 3.01 7.37
C VAL A 53 2.87 2.65 6.43
N VAL A 54 3.35 3.62 5.65
CA VAL A 54 4.45 3.41 4.70
C VAL A 54 5.75 3.08 5.45
N GLY A 55 6.05 3.77 6.54
CA GLY A 55 7.23 3.50 7.37
C GLY A 55 7.21 2.09 7.98
N GLY A 56 6.08 1.68 8.55
CA GLY A 56 5.90 0.33 9.09
C GLY A 56 6.04 -0.75 8.03
N MET A 57 5.49 -0.51 6.84
CA MET A 57 5.62 -1.43 5.71
C MET A 57 7.08 -1.63 5.29
N PHE A 58 7.84 -0.56 5.10
CA PHE A 58 9.27 -0.66 4.75
C PHE A 58 10.11 -1.29 5.85
N PHE A 59 9.80 -1.03 7.13
CA PHE A 59 10.48 -1.64 8.25
C PHE A 59 10.30 -3.17 8.27
N LEU A 60 9.07 -3.64 8.07
CA LEU A 60 8.77 -5.08 8.02
C LEU A 60 9.43 -5.75 6.80
N PHE A 61 9.40 -5.10 5.63
CA PHE A 61 10.12 -5.60 4.46
C PHE A 61 11.64 -5.65 4.68
N GLY A 62 12.21 -4.63 5.34
CA GLY A 62 13.62 -4.61 5.72
C GLY A 62 13.99 -5.77 6.66
N LEU A 63 13.20 -5.99 7.71
CA LEU A 63 13.38 -7.13 8.62
C LEU A 63 13.25 -8.48 7.90
N THR A 64 12.25 -8.62 7.03
CA THR A 64 12.05 -9.84 6.24
C THR A 64 13.27 -10.11 5.35
N GLY A 65 13.83 -9.07 4.72
CA GLY A 65 15.06 -9.18 3.93
C GLY A 65 16.26 -9.68 4.76
N LEU A 66 16.43 -9.16 5.99
CA LEU A 66 17.50 -9.62 6.89
C LEU A 66 17.32 -11.10 7.28
N VAL A 67 16.09 -11.54 7.58
CA VAL A 67 15.80 -12.94 7.90
C VAL A 67 16.11 -13.85 6.71
N VAL A 68 15.75 -13.45 5.49
CA VAL A 68 16.05 -14.23 4.27
C VAL A 68 17.57 -14.33 4.02
N LEU A 69 18.32 -13.25 4.25
CA LEU A 69 19.78 -13.29 4.15
C LEU A 69 20.40 -14.24 5.17
N TRP A 70 19.90 -14.23 6.40
CA TRP A 70 20.34 -15.17 7.43
C TRP A 70 20.03 -16.63 7.06
N GLN A 71 18.80 -16.92 6.60
CA GLN A 71 18.42 -18.24 6.11
C GLN A 71 19.34 -18.69 4.96
N ARG A 72 19.66 -17.79 4.02
CA ARG A 72 20.57 -18.11 2.91
C ARG A 72 22.01 -18.37 3.31
N LYS A 73 22.48 -17.78 4.41
CA LYS A 73 23.85 -17.98 4.88
C LYS A 73 24.01 -19.23 5.74
N TYR A 74 23.02 -19.54 6.58
CA TYR A 74 23.16 -20.56 7.63
C TYR A 74 22.24 -21.77 7.47
N VAL A 75 21.15 -21.67 6.72
CA VAL A 75 20.14 -22.75 6.59
C VAL A 75 20.23 -23.43 5.22
N TYR A 76 20.33 -22.66 4.14
CA TYR A 76 20.41 -23.24 2.80
C TYR A 76 21.81 -23.79 2.50
N GLY A 77 21.85 -25.05 2.05
CA GLY A 77 23.06 -25.72 1.59
C GLY A 77 23.60 -25.17 0.25
N PRO A 78 24.69 -25.74 -0.27
CA PRO A 78 25.25 -25.31 -1.55
C PRO A 78 24.22 -25.47 -2.67
N VAL A 79 24.17 -24.48 -3.55
CA VAL A 79 23.37 -24.54 -4.78
C VAL A 79 23.92 -25.70 -5.64
N PRO A 80 23.08 -26.54 -6.26
CA PRO A 80 23.58 -27.66 -7.05
C PRO A 80 24.40 -27.17 -8.25
N HIS A 81 25.37 -28.00 -8.66
CA HIS A 81 26.31 -27.72 -9.76
C HIS A 81 25.63 -27.36 -11.09
N THR A 82 24.37 -27.77 -11.31
CA THR A 82 23.59 -27.40 -12.49
C THR A 82 23.35 -25.90 -12.61
N PHE A 83 23.53 -25.13 -11.53
CA PHE A 83 23.44 -23.68 -11.56
C PHE A 83 24.76 -22.97 -11.89
N ASP A 84 25.86 -23.72 -12.06
CA ASP A 84 27.12 -23.17 -12.53
C ASP A 84 26.93 -22.58 -13.94
N PRO A 85 27.64 -21.49 -14.27
CA PRO A 85 27.43 -20.77 -15.52
C PRO A 85 27.65 -21.67 -16.75
N GLU A 86 28.68 -22.52 -16.73
CA GLU A 86 28.98 -23.46 -17.82
C GLU A 86 27.86 -24.49 -18.01
N TYR A 87 27.32 -25.04 -16.92
CA TYR A 87 26.21 -25.99 -16.99
C TYR A 87 24.93 -25.33 -17.51
N LYS A 88 24.64 -24.10 -17.08
CA LYS A 88 23.51 -23.31 -17.59
C LYS A 88 23.63 -23.03 -19.09
N GLU A 89 24.82 -22.69 -19.57
CA GLU A 89 25.06 -22.46 -21.00
C GLU A 89 24.87 -23.74 -21.82
N LYS A 90 25.42 -24.87 -21.36
CA LYS A 90 25.22 -26.19 -22.00
C LYS A 90 23.75 -26.60 -22.00
N GLU A 91 23.05 -26.37 -20.89
CA GLU A 91 21.62 -26.67 -20.79
C GLU A 91 20.80 -25.77 -21.71
N LEU A 92 21.11 -24.47 -21.76
CA LEU A 92 20.46 -23.53 -22.67
C LEU A 92 20.68 -23.93 -24.14
N GLN A 93 21.91 -24.28 -24.52
CA GLN A 93 22.24 -24.78 -25.85
C GLN A 93 21.43 -26.04 -26.17
N ARG A 94 21.39 -27.01 -25.24
CA ARG A 94 20.58 -28.22 -25.37
C ARG A 94 19.09 -27.90 -25.55
N MET A 95 18.55 -26.93 -24.81
CA MET A 95 17.15 -26.52 -24.93
C MET A 95 16.83 -25.91 -26.30
N LEU A 96 17.76 -25.13 -26.85
CA LEU A 96 17.66 -24.55 -28.19
C LEU A 96 17.75 -25.66 -29.26
N ASP A 97 18.71 -26.58 -29.14
CA ASP A 97 18.90 -27.68 -30.08
C ASP A 97 17.66 -28.60 -30.15
N MET A 98 17.03 -28.85 -28.99
CA MET A 98 15.77 -29.61 -28.89
C MET A 98 14.52 -28.77 -29.24
N ARG A 99 14.68 -27.48 -29.55
CA ARG A 99 13.60 -26.53 -29.84
C ARG A 99 12.47 -26.54 -28.80
N ILE A 100 12.83 -26.54 -27.51
CA ILE A 100 11.84 -26.58 -26.44
C ILE A 100 10.90 -25.37 -26.53
N ASN A 101 9.59 -25.63 -26.55
CA ASN A 101 8.53 -24.63 -26.60
C ASN A 101 8.69 -23.59 -27.75
N PRO A 102 8.62 -24.05 -29.01
CA PRO A 102 9.06 -23.28 -30.19
C PRO A 102 8.11 -22.15 -30.63
N VAL A 103 6.92 -22.02 -30.03
CA VAL A 103 5.89 -21.05 -30.47
C VAL A 103 5.93 -19.75 -29.68
N HIS A 104 6.08 -19.81 -28.35
CA HIS A 104 5.99 -18.62 -27.47
C HIS A 104 7.21 -18.43 -26.57
N ALA A 105 8.13 -19.39 -26.52
CA ALA A 105 9.13 -19.46 -25.46
C ALA A 105 10.55 -19.19 -26.00
N PRO A 106 11.63 -19.35 -25.21
CA PRO A 106 12.95 -18.82 -25.57
C PRO A 106 13.48 -19.37 -26.91
N SER A 107 13.17 -20.62 -27.27
CA SER A 107 13.53 -21.19 -28.57
C SER A 107 12.92 -20.46 -29.77
N ALA A 108 11.77 -19.80 -29.62
CA ALA A 108 11.16 -18.97 -30.66
C ALA A 108 11.91 -17.65 -30.86
N LYS A 109 12.53 -17.14 -29.78
CA LYS A 109 13.32 -15.91 -29.74
C LYS A 109 14.78 -16.12 -30.15
N TRP A 110 15.17 -17.34 -30.45
CA TRP A 110 16.49 -17.66 -30.97
C TRP A 110 16.46 -17.70 -32.51
N ASP A 111 17.44 -17.05 -33.13
CA ASP A 111 17.71 -17.14 -34.56
C ASP A 111 18.71 -18.28 -34.81
N TYR A 112 18.23 -19.37 -35.40
CA TYR A 112 19.03 -20.57 -35.66
C TYR A 112 19.98 -20.40 -36.85
N GLU A 113 19.67 -19.49 -37.79
CA GLU A 113 20.52 -19.24 -38.96
C GLU A 113 21.78 -18.47 -38.54
N HIS A 114 21.59 -17.43 -37.73
CA HIS A 114 22.67 -16.55 -37.28
C HIS A 114 23.21 -16.87 -35.88
N LYS A 115 22.69 -17.94 -35.25
CA LYS A 115 23.04 -18.38 -33.87
C LYS A 115 23.07 -17.21 -32.87
N GLN A 116 22.01 -16.41 -32.85
CA GLN A 116 21.90 -15.24 -31.99
C GLN A 116 20.47 -15.05 -31.47
N TRP A 117 20.31 -14.29 -30.38
CA TRP A 117 18.99 -13.90 -29.90
C TRP A 117 18.36 -12.87 -30.85
N LYS A 118 17.10 -13.09 -31.22
CA LYS A 118 16.28 -12.12 -31.96
C LYS A 118 16.10 -10.87 -31.10
N LYS A 119 16.27 -9.69 -31.71
CA LYS A 119 16.04 -8.39 -31.08
C LYS A 119 14.56 -8.04 -31.03
#